data_AF-I3ZRL0-F1
#
_entry.id   AF-I3ZRL0-F1
#
_cell.length_a   1.000
_cell.length_b   1.000
_cell.length_c   1.000
_cell.angle_alpha   90.00
_cell.angle_beta   90.00
_cell.angle_gamma   90.00
#
_symmetry.space_group_name_H-M   'P 1'
#
loop_
_entity.id
_entity.type
_entity.pdbx_description
1 polymer ?
#
loop_
_entity_poly.entity_id
_entity_poly.type
_entity_poly.pdbx_seq_one_letter_code
_entity_poly.pdbx_strand_id
1 'polypeptide(L)'
;MKRIKLLISLARRGAVGNKVKVTMRELAEELGTSPQSVLRLLDEMEEEGLLERSVDGKKTRVEISPKGLEFLEELCDAISGVLYNGVIIGEVISGIGEGAYYVRQYSRLIREYLGFDPYPGTLNVRVLFPKTVFDALCGVRPVILPGFVKDGRTFGDVKAYRVRIGEVEGAIVIPSRTVHPPKIAEIVAPVYLREKLDLNDGDRITIRVVKP
;
A
#
# COMPACT_ATOMS: atom_id res chain seq x y z
N MET A 1 -7.30 14.14 17.60
CA MET A 1 -6.01 14.35 16.88
C MET A 1 -4.77 14.34 17.79
N LYS A 2 -4.73 15.07 18.92
CA LYS A 2 -3.57 15.07 19.84
C LYS A 2 -3.25 13.71 20.47
N ARG A 3 -4.28 12.91 20.84
CA ARG A 3 -4.15 11.53 21.32
C ARG A 3 -3.35 10.63 20.38
N ILE A 4 -3.78 10.58 19.13
CA ILE A 4 -3.12 9.79 18.07
C ILE A 4 -1.66 10.25 17.90
N LYS A 5 -1.41 11.56 17.87
CA LYS A 5 -0.04 12.09 17.82
C LYS A 5 0.81 11.65 19.01
N LEU A 6 0.24 11.61 20.22
CA LEU A 6 0.94 11.16 21.42
C LEU A 6 1.30 9.67 21.34
N LEU A 7 0.35 8.80 20.98
CA LEU A 7 0.62 7.37 20.79
C LEU A 7 1.69 7.12 19.72
N ILE A 8 1.64 7.85 18.59
CA ILE A 8 2.66 7.76 17.54
C ILE A 8 4.03 8.23 18.05
N SER A 9 4.08 9.33 18.80
CA SER A 9 5.32 9.84 19.40
C SER A 9 5.93 8.81 20.37
N LEU A 10 5.11 8.21 21.23
CA LEU A 10 5.53 7.14 22.15
C LEU A 10 6.00 5.90 21.39
N ALA A 11 5.25 5.44 20.39
CA ALA A 11 5.62 4.29 19.57
C ALA A 11 6.97 4.50 18.85
N ARG A 12 7.20 5.69 18.28
CA ARG A 12 8.50 6.07 17.67
C ARG A 12 9.67 6.04 18.65
N ARG A 13 9.40 6.29 19.93
CA ARG A 13 10.39 6.24 21.02
C ARG A 13 10.62 4.82 21.54
N GLY A 14 9.89 3.82 21.03
CA GLY A 14 10.01 2.42 21.40
C GLY A 14 9.00 1.95 22.44
N ALA A 15 7.89 2.68 22.67
CA ALA A 15 6.89 2.34 23.69
C ALA A 15 6.03 1.11 23.35
N VAL A 16 6.32 0.41 22.25
CA VAL A 16 5.64 -0.82 21.84
C VAL A 16 6.35 -2.00 22.52
N GLY A 17 5.67 -2.62 23.48
CA GLY A 17 6.18 -3.76 24.27
C GLY A 17 7.33 -3.42 25.22
N ASN A 18 7.61 -2.12 25.47
CA ASN A 18 8.64 -1.66 26.38
C ASN A 18 8.26 -0.33 27.04
N LYS A 19 8.66 -0.14 28.31
CA LYS A 19 8.56 1.16 29.01
C LYS A 19 9.67 2.12 28.60
N VAL A 20 9.30 3.20 27.92
CA VAL A 20 10.23 4.25 27.47
C VAL A 20 10.23 5.43 28.41
N LYS A 21 11.42 5.98 28.67
CA LYS A 21 11.57 7.19 29.48
C LYS A 21 11.19 8.41 28.66
N VAL A 22 10.33 9.27 29.20
CA VAL A 22 9.88 10.50 28.56
C VAL A 22 9.85 11.66 29.54
N THR A 23 9.94 12.89 29.02
CA THR A 23 9.64 14.09 29.80
C THR A 23 8.43 14.83 29.21
N MET A 24 7.64 15.47 30.07
CA MET A 24 6.47 16.23 29.62
C MET A 24 6.86 17.38 28.70
N ARG A 25 8.05 17.96 28.87
CA ARG A 25 8.56 19.04 28.01
C ARG A 25 8.84 18.55 26.59
N GLU A 26 9.54 17.42 26.44
CA GLU A 26 9.82 16.83 25.13
C GLU A 26 8.54 16.47 24.37
N LEU A 27 7.58 15.85 25.06
CA LEU A 27 6.29 15.51 24.46
C LEU A 27 5.49 16.77 24.10
N ALA A 28 5.55 17.81 24.95
CA ALA A 28 4.85 19.06 24.72
C ALA A 28 5.37 19.81 23.49
N GLU A 29 6.69 19.86 23.31
CA GLU A 29 7.34 20.45 22.14
C GLU A 29 6.93 19.72 20.84
N GLU A 30 6.98 18.39 20.82
CA GLU A 30 6.60 17.59 19.64
C GLU A 30 5.11 17.72 19.30
N LEU A 31 4.24 17.84 20.31
CA LEU A 31 2.81 18.00 20.13
C LEU A 31 2.37 19.45 19.90
N GLY A 32 3.27 20.43 20.04
CA GLY A 32 2.96 21.86 19.93
C GLY A 32 1.96 22.32 21.00
N THR A 33 2.14 21.90 22.25
CA THR A 33 1.20 22.16 23.35
C THR A 33 1.95 22.41 24.67
N SER A 34 1.28 22.70 25.78
CA SER A 34 1.95 22.87 27.08
C SER A 34 2.22 21.53 27.80
N PRO A 35 3.25 21.44 28.66
CA PRO A 35 3.52 20.24 29.48
C PRO A 35 2.33 19.81 30.35
N GLN A 36 1.56 20.75 30.89
CA GLN A 36 0.33 20.47 31.65
C GLN A 36 -0.74 19.80 30.78
N SER A 37 -0.86 20.22 29.51
CA SER A 37 -1.79 19.59 28.57
C SER A 37 -1.38 18.16 28.25
N VAL A 38 -0.08 17.87 28.14
CA VAL A 38 0.43 16.51 27.94
C VAL A 38 0.16 15.65 29.16
N LEU A 39 0.40 16.17 30.36
CA LEU A 39 0.13 15.43 31.60
C LEU A 39 -1.34 15.01 31.66
N ARG A 40 -2.26 15.96 31.47
CA ARG A 40 -3.71 15.69 31.42
C ARG A 40 -4.06 14.65 30.36
N LEU A 41 -3.44 14.74 29.18
CA LEU A 41 -3.68 13.79 28.09
C LEU A 41 -3.19 12.38 28.44
N LEU A 42 -2.06 12.26 29.13
CA LEU A 42 -1.55 10.98 29.62
C LEU A 42 -2.46 10.41 30.69
N ASP A 43 -2.94 11.23 31.62
CA ASP A 43 -3.86 10.80 32.68
C ASP A 43 -5.17 10.25 32.07
N GLU A 44 -5.79 10.99 31.15
CA GLU A 44 -7.01 10.55 30.43
C GLU A 44 -6.79 9.24 29.65
N MET A 45 -5.62 9.07 29.02
CA MET A 45 -5.30 7.87 28.24
C MET A 45 -4.91 6.69 29.12
N GLU A 46 -4.37 6.93 30.31
CA GLU A 46 -4.12 5.92 31.34
C GLU A 46 -5.45 5.41 31.93
N GLU A 47 -6.38 6.32 32.25
CA GLU A 47 -7.73 5.97 32.73
C GLU A 47 -8.53 5.14 31.73
N GLU A 48 -8.38 5.41 30.43
CA GLU A 48 -8.98 4.61 29.36
C GLU A 48 -8.23 3.29 29.09
N GLY A 49 -7.09 3.08 29.75
CA GLY A 49 -6.26 1.90 29.59
C GLY A 49 -5.57 1.81 28.24
N LEU A 50 -5.29 2.94 27.57
CA LEU A 50 -4.52 2.98 26.31
C LEU A 50 -3.01 2.92 26.58
N LEU A 51 -2.57 3.35 27.75
CA LEU A 51 -1.17 3.34 28.14
C LEU A 51 -0.99 2.95 29.60
N GLU A 52 0.21 2.49 29.92
CA GLU A 52 0.64 2.27 31.29
C GLU A 52 1.79 3.22 31.61
N ARG A 53 1.74 3.84 32.79
CA ARG A 53 2.80 4.74 33.25
C ARG A 53 3.38 4.23 34.57
N SER A 54 4.68 4.43 34.72
CA SER A 54 5.36 4.28 36.01
C SER A 54 6.22 5.51 36.26
N VAL A 55 6.15 6.04 37.49
CA VAL A 55 6.93 7.20 37.90
C VAL A 55 7.97 6.73 38.91
N ASP A 56 9.25 6.89 38.56
CA ASP A 56 10.38 6.61 39.44
C ASP A 56 11.13 7.93 39.71
N GLY A 57 10.82 8.55 40.84
CA GLY A 57 11.30 9.90 41.19
C GLY A 57 10.87 10.95 40.17
N LYS A 58 11.86 11.51 39.45
CA LYS A 58 11.62 12.49 38.36
C LYS A 58 11.46 11.86 36.97
N LYS A 59 11.54 10.53 36.87
CA LYS A 59 11.53 9.81 35.59
C LYS A 59 10.15 9.22 35.36
N THR A 60 9.44 9.76 34.37
CA THR A 60 8.23 9.13 33.85
C THR A 60 8.62 8.11 32.80
N ARG A 61 8.12 6.89 32.95
CA ARG A 61 8.20 5.86 31.92
C ARG A 61 6.79 5.50 31.45
N VAL A 62 6.62 5.37 30.16
CA VAL A 62 5.32 5.07 29.54
C VAL A 62 5.49 3.90 28.58
N GLU A 63 4.51 3.02 28.57
CA GLU A 63 4.36 1.94 27.58
C GLU A 63 2.94 2.02 27.00
N ILE A 64 2.82 1.70 25.71
CA ILE A 64 1.51 1.55 25.09
C ILE A 64 0.99 0.18 25.50
N SER A 65 -0.14 0.17 26.19
CA SER A 65 -0.80 -1.06 26.63
C SER A 65 -1.28 -1.90 25.45
N PRO A 66 -1.63 -3.20 25.64
CA PRO A 66 -2.24 -4.01 24.59
C PRO A 66 -3.49 -3.36 23.95
N LYS A 67 -4.37 -2.75 24.75
CA LYS A 67 -5.55 -2.03 24.27
C LYS A 67 -5.18 -0.78 23.46
N GLY A 68 -4.10 -0.08 23.83
CA GLY A 68 -3.57 1.03 23.07
C GLY A 68 -2.97 0.62 21.72
N LEU A 69 -2.37 -0.57 21.66
CA LEU A 69 -1.87 -1.15 20.40
C LEU A 69 -3.03 -1.56 19.50
N GLU A 70 -4.03 -2.26 20.04
CA GLU A 70 -5.27 -2.61 19.32
C GLU A 70 -5.94 -1.36 18.72
N PHE A 71 -6.06 -0.28 19.51
CA PHE A 71 -6.57 1.00 19.01
C PHE A 71 -5.76 1.57 17.83
N LEU A 72 -4.42 1.43 17.84
CA LEU A 72 -3.57 1.88 16.73
C LEU A 72 -3.75 0.99 15.49
N GLU A 73 -3.90 -0.31 15.69
CA GLU A 73 -4.17 -1.28 14.61
C GLU A 73 -5.53 -1.00 13.95
N GLU A 74 -6.60 -0.85 14.73
CA GLU A 74 -7.93 -0.48 14.23
C GLU A 74 -7.91 0.83 13.45
N LEU A 75 -7.17 1.83 13.95
CA LEU A 75 -7.01 3.11 13.26
C LEU A 75 -6.25 2.93 11.93
N CYS A 76 -5.21 2.11 11.91
CA CYS A 76 -4.45 1.81 10.70
C CYS A 76 -5.33 1.11 9.66
N ASP A 77 -6.15 0.15 10.08
CA ASP A 77 -7.06 -0.60 9.22
C ASP A 77 -8.17 0.29 8.67
N ALA A 78 -8.79 1.12 9.52
CA ALA A 78 -9.82 2.07 9.11
C ALA A 78 -9.27 3.09 8.09
N ILE A 79 -8.08 3.66 8.35
CA ILE A 79 -7.44 4.60 7.42
C ILE A 79 -7.08 3.86 6.13
N SER A 80 -6.42 2.71 6.20
CA SER A 80 -5.97 1.97 5.02
C SER A 80 -7.13 1.51 4.14
N GLY A 81 -8.23 1.04 4.76
CA GLY A 81 -9.44 0.62 4.05
C GLY A 81 -10.10 1.74 3.25
N VAL A 82 -10.13 2.97 3.80
CA VAL A 82 -10.67 4.14 3.11
C VAL A 82 -9.67 4.75 2.12
N LEU A 83 -8.41 4.85 2.53
CA LEU A 83 -7.36 5.57 1.80
C LEU A 83 -6.94 4.84 0.53
N TYR A 84 -6.74 3.53 0.60
CA TYR A 84 -6.17 2.77 -0.51
C TYR A 84 -7.20 2.18 -1.45
N ASN A 85 -8.47 2.07 -1.03
CA ASN A 85 -9.69 1.60 -1.70
C ASN A 85 -9.60 1.13 -3.17
N GLY A 86 -8.62 0.30 -3.53
CA GLY A 86 -8.31 -0.05 -4.91
C GLY A 86 -7.98 1.15 -5.82
N VAL A 87 -7.49 2.29 -5.35
CA VAL A 87 -7.19 3.44 -6.24
C VAL A 87 -5.69 3.65 -6.36
N ILE A 88 -5.21 3.69 -7.59
CA ILE A 88 -3.84 4.07 -7.93
C ILE A 88 -3.89 5.35 -8.76
N ILE A 89 -3.17 6.37 -8.32
CA ILE A 89 -2.86 7.55 -9.13
C ILE A 89 -1.41 7.39 -9.57
N GLY A 90 -1.19 7.52 -10.87
CA GLY A 90 0.14 7.31 -11.44
C GLY A 90 0.42 8.14 -12.66
N GLU A 91 1.66 8.09 -13.08
CA GLU A 91 2.18 8.77 -14.26
C GLU A 91 2.60 7.73 -15.30
N VAL A 92 2.15 7.88 -16.54
CA VAL A 92 2.52 7.00 -17.64
C VAL A 92 4.01 7.15 -17.94
N ILE A 93 4.70 6.03 -18.11
CA ILE A 93 6.14 6.00 -18.44
C ILE A 93 6.41 4.98 -19.54
N SER A 94 7.46 5.22 -20.33
CA SER A 94 8.01 4.20 -21.22
C SER A 94 8.79 3.14 -20.45
N GLY A 95 8.61 1.87 -20.84
CA GLY A 95 9.44 0.76 -20.40
C GLY A 95 10.55 0.44 -21.40
N ILE A 96 11.33 -0.59 -21.12
CA ILE A 96 12.38 -1.10 -22.02
C ILE A 96 11.84 -2.02 -23.14
N GLY A 97 10.53 -2.16 -23.26
CA GLY A 97 9.87 -2.92 -24.34
C GLY A 97 9.77 -4.44 -24.15
N GLU A 98 10.26 -4.99 -23.04
CA GLU A 98 10.25 -6.44 -22.79
C GLU A 98 8.85 -7.01 -22.52
N GLY A 99 7.91 -6.20 -22.03
CA GLY A 99 6.55 -6.63 -21.70
C GLY A 99 5.85 -7.31 -22.88
N ALA A 100 6.06 -6.84 -24.11
CA ALA A 100 5.49 -7.42 -25.32
C ALA A 100 5.91 -8.90 -25.53
N TYR A 101 7.16 -9.25 -25.22
CA TYR A 101 7.64 -10.63 -25.31
C TYR A 101 6.90 -11.54 -24.33
N TYR A 102 6.79 -11.12 -23.07
CA TYR A 102 6.12 -11.91 -22.03
C TYR A 102 4.63 -12.02 -22.27
N VAL A 103 3.93 -10.93 -22.59
CA VAL A 103 2.49 -10.94 -22.88
C VAL A 103 2.15 -11.94 -24.00
N ARG A 104 2.99 -12.04 -25.04
CA ARG A 104 2.81 -13.07 -26.07
C ARG A 104 2.90 -14.50 -25.52
N GLN A 105 3.82 -14.78 -24.59
CA GLN A 105 3.93 -16.12 -23.98
C GLN A 105 2.74 -16.45 -23.07
N TYR A 106 2.21 -15.47 -22.33
CA TYR A 106 1.05 -15.65 -21.45
C TYR A 106 -0.31 -15.43 -22.14
N SER A 107 -0.34 -15.07 -23.43
CA SER A 107 -1.56 -14.68 -24.16
C SER A 107 -2.71 -15.68 -24.01
N ARG A 108 -2.43 -16.98 -24.16
CA ARG A 108 -3.42 -18.06 -23.95
C ARG A 108 -3.99 -18.04 -22.53
N LEU A 109 -3.13 -17.92 -21.52
CA LEU A 109 -3.55 -17.91 -20.11
C LEU A 109 -4.32 -16.63 -19.77
N ILE A 110 -3.92 -15.48 -20.30
CA ILE A 110 -4.65 -14.22 -20.16
C ILE A 110 -6.06 -14.38 -20.74
N ARG A 111 -6.20 -14.97 -21.93
CA ARG A 111 -7.50 -15.23 -22.54
C ARG A 111 -8.37 -16.16 -21.69
N GLU A 112 -7.79 -17.26 -21.21
CA GLU A 112 -8.49 -18.29 -20.45
C GLU A 112 -8.91 -17.82 -19.05
N TYR A 113 -8.03 -17.11 -18.32
CA TYR A 113 -8.25 -16.73 -16.92
C TYR A 113 -8.78 -15.30 -16.74
N LEU A 114 -8.43 -14.36 -17.63
CA LEU A 114 -8.88 -12.96 -17.57
C LEU A 114 -10.04 -12.66 -18.54
N GLY A 115 -10.25 -13.50 -19.55
CA GLY A 115 -11.41 -13.42 -20.44
C GLY A 115 -11.25 -12.44 -21.60
N PHE A 116 -10.03 -12.04 -21.95
CA PHE A 116 -9.76 -11.17 -23.10
C PHE A 116 -8.45 -11.53 -23.81
N ASP A 117 -8.35 -11.19 -25.10
CA ASP A 117 -7.09 -11.33 -25.84
C ASP A 117 -6.22 -10.08 -25.64
N PRO A 118 -5.00 -10.19 -25.07
CA PRO A 118 -4.23 -9.01 -24.71
C PRO A 118 -3.54 -8.38 -25.93
N TYR A 119 -3.52 -7.05 -25.99
CA TYR A 119 -2.58 -6.33 -26.83
C TYR A 119 -1.14 -6.73 -26.46
N PRO A 120 -0.23 -6.97 -27.42
CA PRO A 120 1.12 -7.45 -27.15
C PRO A 120 2.05 -6.36 -26.58
N GLY A 121 1.81 -5.99 -25.32
CA GLY A 121 2.58 -5.00 -24.58
C GLY A 121 1.96 -4.72 -23.21
N THR A 122 2.66 -3.91 -22.41
CA THR A 122 2.17 -3.42 -21.13
C THR A 122 2.15 -1.89 -21.14
N LEU A 123 1.15 -1.28 -20.50
CA LEU A 123 1.23 0.11 -20.10
C LEU A 123 1.97 0.18 -18.75
N ASN A 124 3.08 0.90 -18.72
CA ASN A 124 3.85 1.08 -17.49
C ASN A 124 3.46 2.41 -16.84
N VAL A 125 3.18 2.35 -15.54
CA VAL A 125 2.69 3.48 -14.77
C VAL A 125 3.51 3.61 -13.50
N ARG A 126 4.19 4.74 -13.33
CA ARG A 126 4.85 5.08 -12.07
C ARG A 126 3.80 5.48 -11.05
N VAL A 127 3.70 4.71 -9.97
CA VAL A 127 2.77 4.94 -8.87
C VAL A 127 3.18 6.20 -8.10
N LEU A 128 2.26 7.18 -8.06
CA LEU A 128 2.37 8.39 -7.24
C LEU A 128 1.61 8.23 -5.93
N PHE A 129 0.49 7.50 -5.96
CA PHE A 129 -0.30 7.12 -4.81
C PHE A 129 -0.98 5.78 -5.08
N PRO A 130 -1.00 4.82 -4.15
CA PRO A 130 -0.39 4.86 -2.80
C PRO A 130 1.14 4.70 -2.82
N LYS A 131 1.79 4.38 -1.70
CA LYS A 131 3.26 4.31 -1.64
C LYS A 131 3.84 3.30 -2.63
N THR A 132 3.13 2.19 -2.82
CA THR A 132 3.47 1.09 -3.71
C THR A 132 2.23 0.58 -4.44
N VAL A 133 2.40 -0.14 -5.54
CA VAL A 133 1.30 -0.84 -6.20
C VAL A 133 0.64 -1.86 -5.26
N PHE A 134 1.40 -2.48 -4.37
CA PHE A 134 0.90 -3.49 -3.43
C PHE A 134 -0.06 -2.92 -2.38
N ASP A 135 0.13 -1.66 -1.96
CA ASP A 135 -0.78 -1.02 -0.99
C ASP A 135 -2.20 -0.88 -1.59
N ALA A 136 -2.31 -0.57 -2.88
CA ALA A 136 -3.61 -0.49 -3.57
C ALA A 136 -4.25 -1.86 -3.81
N LEU A 137 -3.44 -2.91 -3.86
CA LEU A 137 -3.87 -4.29 -4.07
C LEU A 137 -4.10 -5.04 -2.75
N CYS A 138 -3.84 -4.39 -1.60
CA CYS A 138 -4.01 -5.00 -0.30
C CYS A 138 -5.47 -5.46 -0.10
N GLY A 139 -5.63 -6.72 0.35
CA GLY A 139 -6.95 -7.35 0.52
C GLY A 139 -7.65 -7.77 -0.78
N VAL A 140 -7.08 -7.50 -1.96
CA VAL A 140 -7.65 -7.92 -3.24
C VAL A 140 -7.10 -9.30 -3.61
N ARG A 141 -7.99 -10.24 -3.95
CA ARG A 141 -7.59 -11.57 -4.41
C ARG A 141 -7.16 -11.50 -5.89
N PRO A 142 -5.92 -11.90 -6.24
CA PRO A 142 -5.52 -11.97 -7.63
C PRO A 142 -6.10 -13.20 -8.34
N VAL A 143 -6.21 -13.10 -9.65
CA VAL A 143 -6.28 -14.25 -10.55
C VAL A 143 -4.86 -14.77 -10.75
N ILE A 144 -4.62 -16.06 -10.52
CA ILE A 144 -3.30 -16.67 -10.71
C ILE A 144 -3.22 -17.26 -12.11
N LEU A 145 -2.30 -16.74 -12.92
CA LEU A 145 -1.89 -17.37 -14.18
C LEU A 145 -0.78 -18.37 -13.85
N PRO A 146 -1.01 -19.68 -14.02
CA PRO A 146 -0.01 -20.69 -13.66
C PRO A 146 1.22 -20.61 -14.56
N GLY A 147 2.38 -20.87 -13.99
CA GLY A 147 3.64 -21.04 -14.72
C GLY A 147 3.61 -22.25 -15.65
N PHE A 148 4.48 -22.24 -16.64
CA PHE A 148 4.56 -23.27 -17.67
C PHE A 148 5.98 -23.39 -18.25
N VAL A 149 6.20 -24.42 -19.07
CA VAL A 149 7.45 -24.61 -19.81
C VAL A 149 7.15 -24.50 -21.31
N LYS A 150 7.96 -23.72 -22.02
CA LYS A 150 7.86 -23.56 -23.47
C LYS A 150 9.24 -23.35 -24.08
N ASP A 151 9.53 -24.05 -25.18
CA ASP A 151 10.79 -23.95 -25.92
C ASP A 151 12.04 -24.08 -25.02
N GLY A 152 12.00 -25.02 -24.08
CA GLY A 152 13.09 -25.25 -23.11
C GLY A 152 13.25 -24.17 -22.03
N ARG A 153 12.35 -23.19 -21.96
CA ARG A 153 12.34 -22.12 -20.93
C ARG A 153 11.19 -22.31 -19.95
N THR A 154 11.45 -22.03 -18.68
CA THR A 154 10.43 -22.05 -17.61
C THR A 154 9.91 -20.63 -17.33
N PHE A 155 8.60 -20.48 -17.38
CA PHE A 155 7.84 -19.28 -17.05
C PHE A 155 7.16 -19.49 -15.69
N GLY A 156 7.26 -18.51 -14.79
CA GLY A 156 6.70 -18.60 -13.43
C GLY A 156 5.24 -18.16 -13.33
N ASP A 157 4.66 -18.29 -12.15
CA ASP A 157 3.29 -17.81 -11.92
C ASP A 157 3.22 -16.27 -12.02
N VAL A 158 2.12 -15.76 -12.55
CA VAL A 158 1.80 -14.33 -12.60
C VAL A 158 0.53 -14.06 -11.82
N LYS A 159 0.60 -13.12 -10.87
CA LYS A 159 -0.58 -12.60 -10.17
C LYS A 159 -1.19 -11.50 -11.02
N ALA A 160 -2.45 -11.65 -11.42
CA ALA A 160 -3.18 -10.67 -12.19
C ALA A 160 -4.32 -10.06 -11.35
N TYR A 161 -4.35 -8.74 -11.24
CA TYR A 161 -5.38 -8.00 -10.51
C TYR A 161 -6.21 -7.21 -11.52
N ARG A 162 -7.52 -7.48 -11.58
CA ARG A 162 -8.42 -6.78 -12.51
C ARG A 162 -8.47 -5.31 -12.16
N VAL A 163 -8.35 -4.46 -13.17
CA VAL A 163 -8.38 -3.01 -13.03
C VAL A 163 -9.17 -2.35 -14.15
N ARG A 164 -9.51 -1.08 -13.95
CA ARG A 164 -10.12 -0.19 -14.93
C ARG A 164 -9.39 1.15 -15.00
N ILE A 165 -9.17 1.64 -16.21
CA ILE A 165 -8.63 2.98 -16.51
C ILE A 165 -9.67 3.70 -17.37
N GLY A 166 -10.37 4.68 -16.81
CA GLY A 166 -11.55 5.26 -17.46
C GLY A 166 -12.61 4.19 -17.73
N GLU A 167 -12.90 3.91 -19.00
CA GLU A 167 -13.83 2.87 -19.44
C GLU A 167 -13.14 1.55 -19.85
N VAL A 168 -11.81 1.54 -19.92
CA VAL A 168 -11.06 0.37 -20.40
C VAL A 168 -10.74 -0.57 -19.25
N GLU A 169 -11.15 -1.82 -19.39
CA GLU A 169 -10.77 -2.90 -18.47
C GLU A 169 -9.41 -3.51 -18.83
N GLY A 170 -8.71 -3.98 -17.81
CA GLY A 170 -7.43 -4.65 -17.96
C GLY A 170 -7.03 -5.37 -16.67
N ALA A 171 -5.75 -5.69 -16.56
CA ALA A 171 -5.20 -6.25 -15.33
C ALA A 171 -3.79 -5.71 -15.06
N ILE A 172 -3.50 -5.39 -13.80
CA ILE A 172 -2.11 -5.27 -13.33
C ILE A 172 -1.53 -6.67 -13.22
N VAL A 173 -0.38 -6.92 -13.83
CA VAL A 173 0.33 -8.20 -13.78
C VAL A 173 1.60 -8.09 -12.95
N ILE A 174 1.76 -9.00 -11.98
CA ILE A 174 2.93 -9.07 -11.10
C ILE A 174 3.53 -10.47 -11.21
N PRO A 175 4.71 -10.62 -11.85
CA PRO A 175 5.41 -11.90 -11.91
C PRO A 175 5.90 -12.34 -10.52
N SER A 176 5.77 -13.63 -10.20
CA SER A 176 6.12 -14.15 -8.87
C SER A 176 7.61 -14.45 -8.69
N ARG A 177 8.37 -14.58 -9.79
CA ARG A 177 9.79 -15.00 -9.79
C ARG A 177 10.79 -13.84 -9.90
N THR A 178 10.32 -12.63 -10.19
CA THR A 178 11.19 -11.45 -10.32
C THR A 178 10.83 -10.42 -9.26
N VAL A 179 11.82 -9.62 -8.85
CA VAL A 179 11.57 -8.46 -7.99
C VAL A 179 10.84 -7.42 -8.83
N HIS A 180 9.52 -7.39 -8.71
CA HIS A 180 8.71 -6.37 -9.38
C HIS A 180 8.94 -5.02 -8.68
N PRO A 181 9.32 -3.95 -9.41
CA PRO A 181 9.54 -2.65 -8.79
C PRO A 181 8.26 -2.18 -8.08
N PRO A 182 8.30 -1.88 -6.77
CA PRO A 182 7.09 -1.63 -5.99
C PRO A 182 6.33 -0.36 -6.43
N LYS A 183 6.97 0.52 -7.21
CA LYS A 183 6.41 1.78 -7.70
C LYS A 183 6.05 1.75 -9.18
N ILE A 184 6.14 0.62 -9.86
CA ILE A 184 5.69 0.50 -11.25
C ILE A 184 4.49 -0.44 -11.27
N ALA A 185 3.41 -0.03 -11.93
CA ALA A 185 2.31 -0.91 -12.29
C ALA A 185 2.41 -1.24 -13.78
N GLU A 186 2.42 -2.52 -14.12
CA GLU A 186 2.41 -3.02 -15.49
C GLU A 186 1.02 -3.54 -15.84
N ILE A 187 0.38 -2.93 -16.82
CA ILE A 187 -1.04 -3.17 -17.12
C ILE A 187 -1.17 -3.81 -18.50
N VAL A 188 -1.86 -4.94 -18.55
CA VAL A 188 -2.30 -5.60 -19.79
C VAL A 188 -3.77 -5.29 -20.03
N ALA A 189 -4.14 -5.12 -21.29
CA ALA A 189 -5.50 -4.78 -21.72
C ALA A 189 -5.77 -5.37 -23.11
N PRO A 190 -7.04 -5.50 -23.55
CA PRO A 190 -7.36 -5.98 -24.89
C PRO A 190 -7.01 -5.00 -26.01
N VAL A 191 -6.68 -3.76 -25.66
CA VAL A 191 -6.43 -2.66 -26.60
C VAL A 191 -5.10 -2.00 -26.29
N TYR A 192 -4.54 -1.30 -27.28
CA TYR A 192 -3.38 -0.45 -27.05
C TYR A 192 -3.80 0.79 -26.23
N LEU A 193 -3.53 0.75 -24.92
CA LEU A 193 -4.01 1.75 -23.97
C LEU A 193 -3.57 3.18 -24.30
N ARG A 194 -2.35 3.36 -24.82
CA ARG A 194 -1.85 4.70 -25.19
C ARG A 194 -2.68 5.34 -26.28
N GLU A 195 -2.98 4.60 -27.34
CA GLU A 195 -3.82 5.11 -28.43
C GLU A 195 -5.28 5.26 -27.99
N LYS A 196 -5.82 4.25 -27.30
CA LYS A 196 -7.24 4.25 -26.90
C LYS A 196 -7.60 5.39 -25.94
N LEU A 197 -6.66 5.79 -25.08
CA LEU A 197 -6.85 6.80 -24.04
C LEU A 197 -6.05 8.09 -24.31
N ASP A 198 -5.43 8.21 -25.49
CA ASP A 198 -4.58 9.35 -25.89
C ASP A 198 -3.50 9.69 -24.84
N LEU A 199 -2.72 8.68 -24.42
CA LEU A 199 -1.74 8.80 -23.34
C LEU A 199 -0.30 8.92 -23.85
N ASN A 200 0.39 9.92 -23.33
CA ASN A 200 1.81 10.19 -23.48
C ASN A 200 2.57 9.96 -22.17
N ASP A 201 3.90 9.89 -22.27
CA ASP A 201 4.73 9.85 -21.06
C ASP A 201 4.55 11.14 -20.26
N GLY A 202 4.42 11.01 -18.94
CA GLY A 202 4.11 12.13 -18.05
C GLY A 202 2.63 12.31 -17.76
N ASP A 203 1.74 11.66 -18.52
CA ASP A 203 0.30 11.81 -18.30
C ASP A 203 -0.15 11.16 -17.00
N ARG A 204 -0.98 11.89 -16.26
CA ARG A 204 -1.57 11.41 -15.01
C ARG A 204 -2.82 10.62 -15.29
N ILE A 205 -2.86 9.41 -14.76
CA ILE A 205 -4.02 8.53 -14.87
C ILE A 205 -4.46 8.02 -13.50
N THR A 206 -5.73 7.64 -13.42
CA THR A 206 -6.29 6.94 -12.27
C THR A 206 -6.66 5.52 -12.68
N ILE A 207 -6.12 4.55 -11.97
CA ILE A 207 -6.42 3.13 -12.14
C ILE A 207 -7.26 2.69 -10.93
N ARG A 208 -8.37 2.03 -11.19
CA ARG A 208 -9.25 1.47 -10.15
C ARG A 208 -9.20 -0.04 -10.18
N VAL A 209 -8.89 -0.66 -9.05
CA VAL A 209 -8.92 -2.10 -8.85
C VAL A 209 -10.37 -2.54 -8.78
N VAL A 210 -10.70 -3.55 -9.59
CA VAL A 210 -12.03 -4.17 -9.59
C VAL A 210 -12.04 -5.21 -8.49
N LYS A 211 -12.77 -4.92 -7.41
CA LYS A 211 -13.01 -5.88 -6.33
C LYS A 211 -14.09 -6.88 -6.82
N PRO A 212 -13.87 -8.20 -6.64
CA PRO A 212 -14.89 -9.21 -6.94
C PRO A 212 -16.11 -9.07 -6.03
#